data_AF-A0A836P0X1-F1
#
_entry.id   AF-A0A836P0X1-F1
#
_cell.length_a   1.000
_cell.length_b   1.000
_cell.length_c   1.000
_cell.angle_alpha   90.00
_cell.angle_beta   90.00
_cell.angle_gamma   90.00
#
_symmetry.space_group_name_H-M   'P 1'
#
loop_
_entity.id
_entity.type
_entity.pdbx_description
1 polymer ?
#
loop_
_entity_poly.entity_id
_entity_poly.type
_entity_poly.pdbx_seq_one_letter_code
_entity_poly.pdbx_strand_id
1 'polypeptide(L)'
;MLEVNYTLRIEQSSRDRFKNAVKTKERHRKPSQVMRELMDAYADGRLVIEPSGPAKPSEDELRLRREAVEYAHGSVALEGFAVSRAAQDLAQRFMRGEISKEEFMAPSFDVVHGR
;
A
#
# COMPACT_ATOMS: atom_id res chain seq x y z
N MET A 1 -28.30 10.89 -12.11
CA MET A 1 -27.20 9.90 -12.15
C MET A 1 -26.10 10.50 -13.02
N LEU A 2 -24.96 10.85 -12.43
CA LEU A 2 -23.83 11.42 -13.16
C LEU A 2 -23.01 10.28 -13.78
N GLU A 3 -22.81 10.31 -15.09
CA GLU A 3 -21.90 9.38 -15.77
C GLU A 3 -20.46 9.88 -15.59
N VAL A 4 -19.61 9.08 -14.95
CA VAL A 4 -18.19 9.39 -14.72
C VAL A 4 -17.34 8.45 -15.56
N ASN A 5 -16.50 9.03 -16.42
CA ASN A 5 -15.54 8.28 -17.21
C ASN A 5 -14.20 8.17 -16.46
N TYR A 6 -13.80 6.94 -16.11
CA TYR A 6 -12.50 6.66 -15.50
C TYR A 6 -11.52 6.15 -16.56
N THR A 7 -10.34 6.78 -16.64
CA THR A 7 -9.24 6.30 -17.49
C THR A 7 -8.18 5.66 -16.60
N LEU A 8 -8.00 4.34 -16.71
CA LEU A 8 -6.92 3.61 -16.04
C LEU A 8 -5.79 3.31 -17.03
N ARG A 9 -4.54 3.57 -16.62
CA ARG A 9 -3.36 3.06 -17.30
C ARG A 9 -3.08 1.65 -16.80
N ILE A 10 -3.11 0.67 -17.70
CA ILE A 10 -2.80 -0.73 -17.42
C ILE A 10 -1.96 -1.29 -18.56
N GLU A 11 -1.16 -2.32 -18.25
CA GLU A 11 -0.40 -3.05 -19.25
C GLU A 11 -1.32 -3.63 -20.34
N GLN A 12 -0.87 -3.57 -21.60
CA GLN A 12 -1.67 -4.03 -22.74
C GLN A 12 -2.00 -5.53 -22.61
N SER A 13 -1.04 -6.33 -22.16
CA SER A 13 -1.21 -7.77 -21.94
C SER A 13 -2.30 -8.07 -20.89
N SER A 14 -2.34 -7.29 -19.81
CA SER A 14 -3.37 -7.40 -18.76
C SER A 14 -4.75 -7.01 -19.28
N ARG A 15 -4.85 -5.92 -20.05
CA ARG A 15 -6.10 -5.50 -20.70
C ARG A 15 -6.66 -6.60 -21.60
N ASP A 16 -5.81 -7.18 -22.44
CA ASP A 16 -6.24 -8.17 -23.43
C ASP A 16 -6.63 -9.49 -22.77
N ARG A 17 -5.88 -9.92 -21.74
CA ARG A 17 -6.24 -11.08 -20.90
C ARG A 17 -7.61 -10.89 -20.24
N PHE A 18 -7.86 -9.72 -19.64
CA PHE A 18 -9.15 -9.42 -19.03
C PHE A 18 -10.30 -9.45 -20.06
N LYS A 19 -10.14 -8.75 -21.19
CA LYS A 19 -11.16 -8.73 -22.26
C LYS A 19 -11.47 -10.13 -22.79
N ASN A 20 -10.45 -10.96 -22.99
CA ASN A 20 -10.62 -12.32 -23.45
C ASN A 20 -11.34 -13.18 -22.40
N ALA A 21 -10.96 -13.07 -21.12
CA ALA A 21 -11.59 -13.80 -20.03
C ALA A 21 -13.10 -13.49 -19.92
N VAL A 22 -13.48 -12.20 -20.00
CA VAL A 22 -14.88 -11.78 -20.00
C VAL A 22 -15.64 -12.39 -21.17
N LYS A 23 -15.08 -12.31 -22.39
CA LYS A 23 -15.72 -12.91 -23.58
C LYS A 23 -15.90 -14.42 -23.46
N THR A 24 -14.92 -15.12 -22.90
CA THR A 24 -14.96 -16.59 -22.81
C THR A 24 -15.87 -17.11 -21.70
N LYS A 25 -15.87 -16.45 -20.53
CA LYS A 25 -16.60 -16.90 -19.33
C LYS A 25 -18.01 -16.34 -19.25
N GLU A 26 -18.23 -15.15 -19.78
CA GLU A 26 -19.42 -14.33 -19.53
C GLU A 26 -19.92 -13.70 -20.84
N ARG A 27 -20.36 -14.53 -21.79
CA ARG A 27 -20.67 -14.14 -23.19
C ARG A 27 -21.62 -12.95 -23.35
N HIS A 28 -22.47 -12.68 -22.35
CA HIS A 28 -23.48 -11.62 -22.39
C HIS A 28 -23.05 -10.33 -21.67
N ARG A 29 -21.87 -10.30 -21.05
CA ARG A 29 -21.44 -9.17 -20.22
C ARG A 29 -20.41 -8.30 -20.93
N LYS A 30 -20.52 -6.99 -20.74
CA LYS A 30 -19.51 -6.03 -21.21
C LYS A 30 -18.35 -5.94 -20.20
N PRO A 31 -17.09 -5.76 -20.64
CA PRO A 31 -15.96 -5.60 -19.72
C PRO A 31 -16.15 -4.49 -18.67
N SER A 32 -16.80 -3.38 -19.05
CA SER A 32 -17.11 -2.28 -18.11
C SER A 32 -18.08 -2.70 -16.99
N GLN A 33 -19.04 -3.58 -17.29
CA GLN A 33 -19.97 -4.09 -16.28
C GLN A 33 -19.24 -4.98 -15.27
N VAL A 34 -18.31 -5.81 -15.75
CA VAL A 34 -17.46 -6.65 -14.88
C VAL A 34 -16.55 -5.78 -14.03
N MET A 35 -15.96 -4.72 -14.59
CA MET A 35 -15.14 -3.77 -13.81
C MET A 35 -15.94 -3.05 -12.72
N ARG A 36 -17.18 -2.64 -13.01
CA ARG A 36 -18.05 -2.01 -12.01
C ARG A 36 -18.35 -2.96 -10.86
N GLU A 37 -18.78 -4.17 -11.15
CA GLU A 37 -19.06 -5.16 -10.10
C GLU A 37 -17.81 -5.56 -9.32
N LEU A 38 -16.64 -5.55 -9.96
CA LEU A 38 -15.35 -5.73 -9.28
C LEU A 38 -15.07 -4.58 -8.31
N MET A 39 -15.29 -3.33 -8.74
CA MET A 39 -15.15 -2.15 -7.87
C MET A 39 -16.14 -2.20 -6.70
N ASP A 40 -17.40 -2.56 -6.95
CA ASP A 40 -18.42 -2.70 -5.91
C ASP A 40 -18.07 -3.83 -4.93
N ALA A 41 -17.64 -4.99 -5.42
CA ALA A 41 -17.23 -6.10 -4.57
C ALA A 41 -15.99 -5.77 -3.72
N TYR A 42 -15.05 -5.00 -4.26
CA TYR A 42 -13.89 -4.53 -3.50
C TYR A 42 -14.32 -3.51 -2.43
N ALA A 43 -15.17 -2.54 -2.79
CA ALA A 43 -15.69 -1.54 -1.85
C ALA A 43 -16.50 -2.18 -0.69
N ASP A 44 -17.28 -3.21 -0.99
CA ASP A 44 -18.06 -3.96 0.00
C ASP A 44 -17.20 -4.94 0.82
N GLY A 45 -15.88 -5.06 0.56
CA GLY A 45 -15.00 -6.02 1.21
C GLY A 45 -15.25 -7.50 0.82
N ARG A 46 -16.07 -7.75 -0.20
CA ARG A 46 -16.36 -9.10 -0.73
C ARG A 46 -15.23 -9.64 -1.61
N LEU A 47 -14.33 -8.77 -2.06
CA LEU A 47 -13.14 -9.12 -2.84
C LEU A 47 -11.89 -8.62 -2.11
N VAL A 48 -11.03 -9.56 -1.72
CA VAL A 48 -9.67 -9.25 -1.26
C VAL A 48 -8.72 -9.54 -2.42
N ILE A 49 -8.03 -8.50 -2.89
CA ILE A 49 -6.96 -8.65 -3.89
C ILE A 49 -5.66 -8.71 -3.11
N GLU A 50 -5.09 -9.91 -3.01
CA GLU A 50 -3.76 -10.07 -2.42
C GLU A 50 -2.72 -9.38 -3.32
N PRO A 51 -1.91 -8.46 -2.79
CA PRO A 51 -0.86 -7.84 -3.58
C PRO A 51 0.17 -8.89 -4.01
N SER A 52 0.41 -8.99 -5.32
CA SER A 52 1.45 -9.86 -5.87
C SER A 52 2.83 -9.22 -5.63
N GLY A 53 3.36 -9.41 -4.42
CA GLY A 53 4.64 -8.85 -3.98
C GLY A 53 4.48 -7.65 -3.03
N PRO A 54 5.58 -7.13 -2.46
CA PRO A 54 5.51 -5.98 -1.57
C PRO A 54 4.93 -4.81 -2.36
N ALA A 55 3.74 -4.36 -1.97
CA ALA A 55 3.12 -3.19 -2.55
C ALA A 55 4.11 -2.03 -2.38
N LYS A 56 4.61 -1.48 -3.50
CA LYS A 56 5.35 -0.22 -3.44
C LYS A 56 4.39 0.81 -2.86
N PRO A 57 4.70 1.41 -1.70
CA PRO A 57 3.80 2.38 -1.09
C PRO A 57 3.54 3.54 -2.06
N SER A 58 2.31 4.06 -2.06
CA SER A 58 1.99 5.27 -2.81
C SER A 58 2.76 6.46 -2.25
N GLU A 59 2.89 7.54 -3.02
CA GLU A 59 3.52 8.77 -2.50
C GLU A 59 2.80 9.32 -1.26
N ASP A 60 1.48 9.21 -1.20
CA ASP A 60 0.68 9.58 -0.02
C ASP A 60 1.03 8.72 1.19
N GLU A 61 1.16 7.40 1.02
CA GLU A 61 1.57 6.51 2.10
C GLU A 61 3.00 6.85 2.55
N LEU A 62 3.94 7.07 1.63
CA LEU A 62 5.30 7.48 1.98
C LEU A 62 5.32 8.83 2.73
N ARG A 63 4.44 9.77 2.37
CA ARG A 63 4.28 11.04 3.07
C ARG A 63 3.78 10.82 4.50
N LEU A 64 2.72 10.02 4.69
CA LEU A 64 2.20 9.68 6.02
C LEU A 64 3.25 8.99 6.89
N ARG A 65 4.08 8.11 6.32
CA ARG A 65 5.18 7.48 7.04
C ARG A 65 6.23 8.48 7.52
N ARG A 66 6.61 9.47 6.69
CA ARG A 66 7.54 10.53 7.09
C ARG A 66 6.97 11.37 8.23
N GLU A 67 5.72 11.82 8.09
CA GLU A 67 5.02 12.60 9.12
C GLU A 67 4.96 11.83 10.45
N ALA A 68 4.65 10.54 10.42
CA ALA A 68 4.59 9.70 11.61
C ALA A 68 5.97 9.55 12.31
N VAL A 69 7.04 9.36 11.54
CA VAL A 69 8.40 9.25 12.09
C VAL A 69 8.88 10.59 12.66
N GLU A 70 8.65 11.69 11.94
CA GLU A 70 8.98 13.04 12.40
C GLU A 70 8.24 13.38 13.70
N TYR A 71 6.95 13.06 13.78
CA TYR A 71 6.15 13.23 14.99
C TYR A 71 6.74 12.42 16.15
N ALA A 72 7.02 11.13 15.94
CA ALA A 72 7.59 10.26 16.98
C ALA A 72 8.96 10.77 17.47
N HIS A 73 9.82 11.22 16.55
CA HIS A 73 11.11 11.83 16.90
C HIS A 73 10.93 13.12 17.70
N GLY A 74 9.98 13.97 17.31
CA GLY A 74 9.63 15.18 18.04
C GLY A 74 9.18 14.89 19.46
N SER A 75 8.29 13.90 19.63
CA SER A 75 7.84 13.45 20.96
C SER A 75 9.00 12.98 21.84
N VAL A 76 9.91 12.17 21.31
CA VAL A 76 11.09 11.70 22.07
C VAL A 76 12.03 12.86 22.45
N ALA A 77 12.22 13.82 21.54
CA ALA A 77 13.08 14.98 21.77
C ALA A 77 12.51 15.94 22.84
N LEU A 78 11.18 16.08 22.91
CA LEU A 78 10.53 16.90 23.96
C LEU A 78 10.79 16.36 25.37
N GLU A 79 10.99 15.05 25.50
CA GLU A 79 11.36 14.39 26.76
C GLU A 79 12.88 14.48 27.06
N GLY A 80 13.66 15.15 26.19
CA GLY A 80 15.11 15.31 26.34
C GLY A 80 15.94 14.11 25.89
N PHE A 81 15.33 13.14 25.19
CA PHE A 81 16.03 11.97 24.68
C PHE A 81 16.43 12.12 23.21
N ALA A 82 17.50 11.42 22.82
CA ALA A 82 17.92 11.28 21.43
C ALA A 82 17.62 9.87 20.92
N VAL A 83 17.10 9.78 19.70
CA VAL A 83 16.87 8.50 19.02
C VAL A 83 18.22 7.89 18.63
N SER A 84 18.45 6.62 18.98
CA SER A 84 19.69 5.92 18.62
C SER A 84 19.87 5.80 17.11
N ARG A 85 21.12 5.62 16.66
CA ARG A 85 21.45 5.42 15.25
C ARG A 85 20.74 4.21 14.63
N ALA A 86 20.69 3.09 15.33
CA ALA A 86 20.01 1.88 14.83
C ALA A 86 18.50 2.10 14.63
N ALA A 87 17.85 2.80 15.56
CA ALA A 87 16.44 3.18 15.41
C ALA A 87 16.22 4.18 14.26
N GLN A 88 17.15 5.13 14.06
CA GLN A 88 17.10 6.04 12.91
C GLN A 88 17.25 5.29 11.58
N ASP A 89 18.17 4.34 11.48
CA ASP A 89 18.37 3.53 10.28
C ASP A 89 17.12 2.69 9.96
N LEU A 90 16.47 2.12 10.98
CA LEU A 90 15.21 1.40 10.82
C LEU A 90 14.08 2.32 10.35
N ALA A 91 13.96 3.51 10.93
CA ALA A 91 12.96 4.52 10.54
C ALA A 91 13.16 4.99 9.08
N GLN A 92 14.41 5.17 8.64
CA GLN A 92 14.73 5.53 7.26
C GLN A 92 14.24 4.47 6.26
N ARG A 93 14.47 3.18 6.55
CA ARG A 93 13.98 2.08 5.71
C ARG A 93 12.45 2.08 5.63
N PHE A 94 11.77 2.34 6.75
CA PHE A 94 10.31 2.42 6.79
C PHE A 94 9.76 3.60 5.96
N MET A 95 10.35 4.79 6.11
CA MET A 95 9.97 6.00 5.36
C MET A 95 10.21 5.88 3.85
N ARG A 96 11.20 5.08 3.43
CA ARG A 96 11.45 4.77 2.01
C ARG A 96 10.58 3.64 1.46
N GLY A 97 9.76 3.01 2.31
CA GLY A 97 8.92 1.89 1.91
C GLY A 97 9.70 0.59 1.69
N GLU A 98 10.92 0.50 2.19
CA GLU A 98 11.78 -0.70 2.07
C GLU A 98 11.35 -1.82 3.02
N ILE A 99 10.63 -1.48 4.09
CA ILE A 99 10.07 -2.42 5.06
C ILE A 99 8.59 -2.11 5.34
N SER A 100 7.85 -3.14 5.75
CA SER A 100 6.46 -3.03 6.17
C SER A 100 6.33 -2.38 7.56
N LYS A 101 5.09 -2.06 7.95
CA LYS A 101 4.81 -1.56 9.30
C LYS A 101 5.10 -2.63 10.35
N GLU A 102 4.76 -3.88 10.06
CA GLU A 102 4.99 -5.03 10.93
C GLU A 102 6.49 -5.23 11.13
N GLU A 103 7.29 -5.16 10.07
CA GLU A 103 8.75 -5.23 10.15
C GLU A 103 9.36 -4.03 10.89
N PHE A 104 8.76 -2.85 10.79
CA PHE A 104 9.17 -1.67 11.54
C PHE A 104 8.88 -1.78 13.05
N MET A 105 7.78 -2.44 13.42
CA MET A 105 7.35 -2.62 14.82
C MET A 105 7.90 -3.90 15.49
N ALA A 106 8.36 -4.87 14.71
CA ALA A 106 8.79 -6.18 15.22
C ALA A 106 10.05 -6.17 16.11
N PRO A 107 11.08 -5.33 15.87
CA PRO A 107 12.30 -5.35 16.66
C PRO A 107 12.06 -4.97 18.13
N SER A 108 12.57 -5.77 19.06
CA SER A 108 12.58 -5.42 20.48
C SER A 108 13.68 -4.39 20.78
N PHE A 109 13.56 -3.70 21.93
CA PHE A 109 14.58 -2.74 22.39
C PHE A 109 15.99 -3.34 22.36
N ASP A 110 16.18 -4.56 22.89
CA ASP A 110 17.49 -5.21 22.94
C ASP A 110 18.06 -5.52 21.54
N VAL A 111 17.18 -5.83 20.57
CA VAL A 111 17.58 -6.09 19.17
C VAL A 111 18.01 -4.82 18.44
N VAL A 112 17.37 -3.69 18.73
CA VAL A 112 17.70 -2.41 18.08
C VAL A 112 18.91 -1.75 18.74
N HIS A 113 19.02 -1.82 20.06
CA HIS A 113 19.99 -1.00 20.79
C HIS A 113 21.26 -1.73 21.18
N GLY A 114 21.28 -3.08 21.21
CA GLY A 114 22.43 -3.88 21.58
C GLY A 114 22.91 -3.60 23.02
N ARG A 115 22.70 -4.54 23.94
CA ARG A 115 23.32 -4.43 25.27
C ARG A 115 24.82 -4.65 25.20
#